data_AF-A7AW40-F1
#
_entry.id   AF-A7AW40-F1
#
_cell.length_a   1.000
_cell.length_b   1.000
_cell.length_c   1.000
_cell.angle_alpha   90.00
_cell.angle_beta   90.00
_cell.angle_gamma   90.00
#
_symmetry.space_group_name_H-M   'P 1'
#
loop_
_entity.id
_entity.type
_entity.pdbx_description
1 polymer ?
#
loop_
_entity_poly.entity_id
_entity_poly.type
_entity_poly.pdbx_seq_one_letter_code
_entity_poly.pdbx_strand_id
1 'polypeptide(L)'
;MKSVALRQLMYQVNCMVERRKVKFSKPVLTDSTPKWPASRFSVGGLRHYGEWIAVCAYIHKNLKLHGYECKEFYTSEVGNKFVRALESRLCSATAGQLYQLLIAAREFEAPIEHIVLQELRPQISELRTEDLLRLPRVVTTRDPEFWGPIKEVSFHEKINKGNRKLTHAQK
;
A
#
# COMPACT_ATOMS: atom_id res chain seq x y z
N MET A 1 -9.98 18.14 27.37
CA MET A 1 -10.45 16.79 26.98
C MET A 1 -9.85 16.29 25.67
N LYS A 2 -9.86 17.06 24.57
CA LYS A 2 -9.35 16.61 23.24
C LYS A 2 -7.91 16.03 23.28
N SER A 3 -6.99 16.67 24.02
CA SER A 3 -5.58 16.21 24.12
C SER A 3 -5.37 14.88 24.85
N VAL A 4 -6.33 14.41 25.65
CA VAL A 4 -6.23 13.10 26.32
C VAL A 4 -6.53 11.97 25.33
N ALA A 5 -7.56 12.15 24.49
CA ALA A 5 -7.93 11.18 23.47
C ALA A 5 -6.83 10.99 22.42
N LEU A 6 -6.20 12.08 21.96
CA LEU A 6 -5.07 12.00 21.01
C LEU A 6 -3.87 11.26 21.61
N ARG A 7 -3.54 11.52 22.89
CA ARG A 7 -2.47 10.80 23.60
C ARG A 7 -2.79 9.31 23.75
N GLN A 8 -4.03 8.97 24.02
CA GLN A 8 -4.46 7.57 24.13
C GLN A 8 -4.38 6.85 22.78
N LEU A 9 -4.82 7.49 21.70
CA LEU A 9 -4.66 6.99 20.33
C LEU A 9 -3.17 6.76 20.02
N MET A 10 -2.32 7.75 20.26
CA MET A 10 -0.87 7.64 20.05
C MET A 10 -0.27 6.47 20.84
N TYR A 11 -0.63 6.34 22.12
CA TYR A 11 -0.16 5.23 22.95
C TYR A 11 -0.58 3.87 22.37
N GLN A 12 -1.86 3.71 22.00
CA GLN A 12 -2.37 2.46 21.45
C GLN A 12 -1.72 2.09 20.12
N VAL A 13 -1.55 3.05 19.22
CA VAL A 13 -0.86 2.80 17.95
C VAL A 13 0.62 2.48 18.18
N ASN A 14 1.30 3.19 19.09
CA ASN A 14 2.68 2.89 19.41
C ASN A 14 2.83 1.47 19.96
N CYS A 15 1.93 1.03 20.85
CA CYS A 15 1.92 -0.36 21.34
C CYS A 15 1.71 -1.38 20.22
N MET A 16 0.90 -1.07 19.20
CA MET A 16 0.68 -1.95 18.04
C MET A 16 1.91 -2.05 17.14
N VAL A 17 2.58 -0.92 16.88
CA VAL A 17 3.81 -0.85 16.08
C VAL A 17 4.97 -1.54 16.81
N GLU A 18 5.07 -1.37 18.12
CA GLU A 18 6.16 -1.92 18.94
C GLU A 18 5.96 -3.38 19.36
N ARG A 19 4.92 -4.08 18.88
CA ARG A 19 4.70 -5.51 19.21
C ARG A 19 5.92 -6.35 18.83
N ARG A 20 6.81 -6.55 19.80
CA ARG A 20 8.00 -7.41 19.72
C ARG A 20 7.52 -8.86 19.68
N LYS A 21 7.73 -9.53 18.54
CA LYS A 21 7.67 -10.99 18.27
C LYS A 21 7.08 -11.34 16.90
N VAL A 22 6.77 -10.38 16.05
CA VAL A 22 6.36 -10.70 14.68
C VAL A 22 7.59 -11.01 13.83
N LYS A 23 7.76 -12.29 13.49
CA LYS A 23 8.75 -12.79 12.51
C LYS A 23 8.07 -12.79 11.15
N PHE A 24 8.72 -12.20 10.16
CA PHE A 24 8.21 -12.10 8.81
C PHE A 24 9.05 -12.96 7.88
N SER A 25 8.40 -13.55 6.88
CA SER A 25 9.08 -14.18 5.75
C SER A 25 9.98 -13.13 5.08
N LYS A 26 11.25 -13.47 4.84
CA LYS A 26 12.10 -12.62 3.98
C LYS A 26 11.43 -12.52 2.60
N PRO A 27 11.46 -11.37 1.91
CA PRO A 27 11.04 -11.32 0.52
C PRO A 27 11.88 -12.31 -0.29
N VAL A 28 11.27 -12.89 -1.32
CA VAL A 28 11.98 -13.70 -2.30
C VAL A 28 12.92 -12.76 -3.05
N LEU A 29 14.23 -12.90 -2.82
CA LEU A 29 15.24 -12.12 -3.53
C LEU A 29 15.32 -12.62 -4.97
N THR A 30 14.82 -11.83 -5.92
CA THR A 30 15.07 -12.01 -7.36
C THR A 30 16.26 -11.15 -7.80
N ASP A 31 16.85 -11.43 -8.96
CA ASP A 31 17.95 -10.62 -9.52
C ASP A 31 17.56 -9.14 -9.77
N SER A 32 16.26 -8.85 -9.84
CA SER A 32 15.69 -7.50 -9.93
C SER A 32 15.41 -6.82 -8.59
N THR A 33 15.57 -7.54 -7.46
CA THR A 33 15.31 -7.00 -6.13
C THR A 33 16.54 -6.21 -5.65
N PRO A 34 16.40 -4.94 -5.24
CA PRO A 34 17.54 -4.19 -4.72
C PRO A 34 18.12 -4.88 -3.48
N LYS A 35 19.45 -4.86 -3.32
CA LYS A 35 20.16 -5.43 -2.14
C LYS A 35 19.89 -4.58 -0.89
N TRP A 36 18.71 -4.72 -0.30
CA TRP A 36 18.35 -4.04 0.94
C TRP A 36 18.99 -4.72 2.15
N PRO A 37 19.43 -3.96 3.17
CA PRO A 37 20.02 -4.53 4.38
C PRO A 37 19.02 -5.40 5.14
N ALA A 38 19.49 -6.48 5.77
CA ALA A 38 18.65 -7.45 6.50
C ALA A 38 17.81 -6.84 7.63
N SER A 39 18.24 -5.68 8.15
CA SER A 39 17.52 -4.86 9.14
C SER A 39 16.22 -4.27 8.60
N ARG A 40 16.01 -4.18 7.27
CA ARG A 40 14.70 -3.80 6.69
C ARG A 40 13.62 -4.83 6.99
N PHE A 41 13.99 -6.10 7.22
CA PHE A 41 13.05 -7.22 7.28
C PHE A 41 12.78 -7.75 8.71
N SER A 42 13.50 -7.24 9.71
CA SER A 42 13.44 -7.67 11.11
C SER A 42 13.45 -6.41 11.99
N VAL A 43 12.53 -6.10 12.92
CA VAL A 43 11.69 -6.82 13.87
C VAL A 43 10.53 -5.85 14.24
N GLY A 44 9.33 -6.36 14.55
CA GLY A 44 8.22 -5.57 15.11
C GLY A 44 7.14 -5.17 14.09
N GLY A 45 5.94 -4.88 14.61
CA GLY A 45 4.79 -4.39 13.84
C GLY A 45 3.66 -5.39 13.64
N LEU A 46 2.65 -4.99 12.86
CA LEU A 46 1.49 -5.81 12.52
C LEU A 46 1.87 -6.89 11.50
N ARG A 47 1.38 -8.12 11.71
CA ARG A 47 1.74 -9.37 11.01
C ARG A 47 1.19 -9.43 9.59
N HIS A 48 0.00 -8.89 9.35
CA HIS A 48 -0.68 -8.99 8.06
C HIS A 48 -1.13 -7.63 7.53
N TYR A 49 -1.15 -7.45 6.21
CA TYR A 49 -1.63 -6.21 5.59
C TYR A 49 -3.06 -5.83 5.99
N GLY A 50 -3.94 -6.81 6.23
CA GLY A 50 -5.27 -6.56 6.78
C GLY A 50 -5.27 -5.89 8.15
N GLU A 51 -4.28 -6.20 9.00
CA GLU A 51 -4.12 -5.53 10.30
C GLU A 51 -3.68 -4.07 10.12
N TRP A 52 -2.81 -3.79 9.13
CA TRP A 52 -2.42 -2.42 8.80
C TRP A 52 -3.61 -1.59 8.33
N ILE A 53 -4.45 -2.14 7.45
CA ILE A 53 -5.69 -1.51 7.00
C ILE A 53 -6.62 -1.22 8.20
N ALA A 54 -6.79 -2.20 9.09
CA ALA A 54 -7.61 -2.04 10.28
C ALA A 54 -7.08 -0.95 11.22
N VAL A 55 -5.76 -0.82 11.36
CA VAL A 55 -5.15 0.24 12.18
C VAL A 55 -5.29 1.61 11.52
N CYS A 56 -5.15 1.73 10.21
CA CYS A 56 -5.45 2.99 9.51
C CYS A 56 -6.92 3.40 9.70
N ALA A 57 -7.86 2.45 9.57
CA ALA A 57 -9.27 2.69 9.82
C ALA A 57 -9.54 3.13 11.27
N TYR A 58 -8.87 2.49 12.23
CA TYR A 58 -8.92 2.85 13.64
C TYR A 58 -8.43 4.27 13.90
N ILE A 59 -7.26 4.64 13.35
CA ILE A 59 -6.71 6.00 13.45
C ILE A 59 -7.69 7.02 12.89
N HIS A 60 -8.12 6.85 11.64
CA HIS A 60 -9.02 7.77 10.97
C HIS A 60 -10.34 7.96 11.73
N LYS A 61 -10.96 6.87 12.20
CA LYS A 61 -12.19 6.91 13.00
C LYS A 61 -12.01 7.71 14.29
N ASN A 62 -10.91 7.50 15.02
CA ASN A 62 -10.68 8.19 16.29
C ASN A 62 -10.37 9.68 16.07
N LEU A 63 -9.57 10.02 15.07
CA LEU A 63 -9.29 11.42 14.75
C LEU A 63 -10.57 12.16 14.36
N LYS A 64 -11.38 11.57 13.46
CA LYS A 64 -12.66 12.13 13.04
C LYS A 64 -13.64 12.32 14.21
N LEU A 65 -13.73 11.33 15.12
CA LEU A 65 -14.60 11.42 16.31
C LEU A 65 -14.24 12.60 17.22
N HIS A 66 -12.96 12.97 17.27
CA HIS A 66 -12.45 14.03 18.15
C HIS A 66 -12.20 15.36 17.41
N GLY A 67 -12.48 15.42 16.10
CA GLY A 67 -12.30 16.61 15.26
C GLY A 67 -10.85 16.96 15.00
N TYR A 68 -10.01 15.94 14.81
CA TYR A 68 -8.60 16.05 14.42
C TYR A 68 -8.40 15.68 12.96
N GLU A 69 -7.43 16.29 12.30
CA GLU A 69 -7.03 15.94 10.94
C GLU A 69 -6.07 14.73 10.94
N CYS A 70 -6.14 13.88 9.91
CA CYS A 70 -5.19 12.77 9.71
C CYS A 70 -3.73 13.24 9.70
N LYS A 71 -3.49 14.43 9.12
CA LYS A 71 -2.16 15.06 9.07
C LYS A 71 -1.54 15.29 10.45
N GLU A 72 -2.35 15.57 11.47
CA GLU A 72 -1.86 15.76 12.85
C GLU A 72 -1.25 14.47 13.41
N PHE A 73 -1.85 13.32 13.08
CA PHE A 73 -1.28 12.02 13.47
C PHE A 73 -0.02 11.72 12.65
N TYR A 74 -0.08 11.82 11.33
CA TYR A 74 1.04 11.40 10.46
C TYR A 74 2.29 12.27 10.59
N THR A 75 2.16 13.52 11.06
CA THR A 75 3.32 14.38 11.37
C THR A 75 3.92 14.14 12.76
N SER A 76 3.23 13.38 13.64
CA SER A 76 3.74 13.03 14.96
C SER A 76 4.86 11.99 14.92
N GLU A 77 5.64 11.87 16.00
CA GLU A 77 6.67 10.83 16.11
C GLU A 77 6.08 9.41 15.97
N VAL A 78 4.93 9.16 16.59
CA VAL A 78 4.24 7.87 16.52
C VAL A 78 3.71 7.59 15.11
N GLY A 79 3.13 8.59 14.45
CA GLY A 79 2.68 8.47 13.06
C GLY A 79 3.82 8.16 12.11
N ASN A 80 4.95 8.86 12.26
CA ASN A 80 6.16 8.58 11.48
C ASN A 80 6.70 7.17 11.73
N LYS A 81 6.73 6.70 12.98
CA LYS A 81 7.10 5.31 13.30
C LYS A 81 6.15 4.31 12.66
N PHE A 82 4.85 4.56 12.71
CA PHE A 82 3.82 3.73 12.08
C PHE A 82 4.03 3.64 10.56
N VAL A 83 4.22 4.77 9.87
CA VAL A 83 4.47 4.82 8.43
C VAL A 83 5.74 4.07 8.06
N ARG A 84 6.87 4.33 8.74
CA ARG A 84 8.13 3.61 8.49
C ARG A 84 8.00 2.10 8.70
N ALA A 85 7.26 1.70 9.74
CA ALA A 85 7.01 0.29 10.00
C ALA A 85 6.18 -0.34 8.87
N LEU A 86 5.18 0.37 8.34
CA LEU A 86 4.42 -0.07 7.17
C LEU A 86 5.29 -0.17 5.91
N GLU A 87 6.07 0.87 5.60
CA GLU A 87 7.01 0.91 4.45
C GLU A 87 7.99 -0.26 4.43
N SER A 88 8.51 -0.64 5.60
CA SER A 88 9.43 -1.77 5.74
C SER A 88 8.81 -3.10 5.28
N ARG A 89 7.47 -3.19 5.24
CA ARG A 89 6.72 -4.42 4.91
C ARG A 89 6.26 -4.47 3.46
N LEU A 90 6.05 -3.32 2.80
CA LEU A 90 5.47 -3.27 1.45
C LEU A 90 6.23 -4.09 0.41
N CYS A 91 7.56 -4.21 0.56
CA CYS A 91 8.40 -5.04 -0.30
C CYS A 91 8.08 -6.55 -0.31
N SER A 92 7.30 -7.05 0.66
CA SER A 92 6.86 -8.46 0.71
C SER A 92 5.39 -8.63 0.34
N ALA A 93 4.75 -7.57 -0.17
CA ALA A 93 3.34 -7.56 -0.51
C ALA A 93 3.15 -8.01 -1.95
N THR A 94 2.15 -8.85 -2.16
CA THR A 94 1.66 -9.17 -3.51
C THR A 94 1.02 -7.93 -4.15
N ALA A 95 0.95 -7.89 -5.48
CA ALA A 95 0.28 -6.81 -6.21
C ALA A 95 -1.14 -6.53 -5.68
N GLY A 96 -1.93 -7.58 -5.42
CA GLY A 96 -3.28 -7.43 -4.85
C GLY A 96 -3.30 -6.80 -3.46
N GLN A 97 -2.35 -7.16 -2.58
CA GLN A 97 -2.23 -6.57 -1.25
C GLN A 97 -1.80 -5.10 -1.31
N LEU A 98 -0.86 -4.77 -2.20
CA LEU A 98 -0.46 -3.38 -2.45
C LEU A 98 -1.62 -2.54 -2.97
N TYR A 99 -2.43 -3.09 -3.88
CA TYR A 99 -3.63 -2.41 -4.37
C TYR A 99 -4.67 -2.17 -3.27
N GLN A 100 -4.92 -3.15 -2.39
CA GLN A 100 -5.81 -2.96 -1.24
C GLN A 100 -5.28 -1.91 -0.26
N LEU A 101 -3.98 -1.90 0.00
CA LEU A 101 -3.33 -0.87 0.82
C LEU A 101 -3.42 0.51 0.19
N LEU A 102 -3.32 0.62 -1.14
CA LEU A 102 -3.47 1.88 -1.86
C LEU A 102 -4.88 2.45 -1.70
N ILE A 103 -5.91 1.60 -1.80
CA ILE A 103 -7.30 2.01 -1.55
C ILE A 103 -7.45 2.51 -0.11
N ALA A 104 -6.99 1.73 0.87
CA ALA A 104 -7.07 2.08 2.27
C ALA A 104 -6.28 3.37 2.58
N ALA A 105 -5.10 3.55 1.98
CA ALA A 105 -4.29 4.75 2.15
C ALA A 105 -5.04 6.00 1.69
N ARG A 106 -5.75 5.92 0.56
CA ARG A 106 -6.59 7.01 0.08
C ARG A 106 -7.77 7.28 1.00
N GLU A 107 -8.46 6.23 1.45
CA GLU A 107 -9.62 6.35 2.33
C GLU A 107 -9.26 6.96 3.69
N PHE A 108 -8.07 6.66 4.21
CA PHE A 108 -7.61 7.09 5.53
C PHE A 108 -6.58 8.21 5.48
N GLU A 109 -6.33 8.79 4.30
CA GLU A 109 -5.36 9.86 4.06
C GLU A 109 -3.93 9.53 4.54
N ALA A 110 -3.54 8.26 4.43
CA ALA A 110 -2.21 7.80 4.81
C ALA A 110 -1.17 8.22 3.75
N PRO A 111 -0.06 8.87 4.13
CA PRO A 111 0.93 9.40 3.19
C PRO A 111 1.90 8.33 2.69
N ILE A 112 1.37 7.22 2.15
CA ILE A 112 2.17 6.06 1.70
C ILE A 112 2.02 5.78 0.21
N GLU A 113 1.24 6.59 -0.52
CA GLU A 113 0.91 6.35 -1.93
C GLU A 113 2.18 6.09 -2.76
N HIS A 114 3.19 6.96 -2.67
CA HIS A 114 4.39 6.81 -3.49
C HIS A 114 5.14 5.49 -3.22
N ILE A 115 5.23 5.03 -1.96
CA ILE A 115 5.96 3.79 -1.62
C ILE A 115 5.17 2.60 -2.17
N VAL A 116 3.85 2.60 -1.98
CA VAL A 116 2.99 1.53 -2.50
C VAL A 116 3.11 1.42 -4.02
N LEU A 117 3.19 2.54 -4.73
CA LEU A 117 3.35 2.54 -6.19
C LEU A 117 4.73 2.05 -6.65
N GLN A 118 5.79 2.41 -5.94
CA GLN A 118 7.15 1.91 -6.21
C GLN A 118 7.21 0.38 -6.10
N GLU A 119 6.60 -0.19 -5.06
CA GLU A 119 6.58 -1.64 -4.85
C GLU A 119 5.56 -2.34 -5.77
N LEU A 120 4.50 -1.64 -6.22
CA LEU A 120 3.48 -2.20 -7.12
C LEU A 120 3.94 -2.24 -8.58
N ARG A 121 4.69 -1.23 -9.02
CA ARG A 121 5.15 -1.09 -10.41
C ARG A 121 5.75 -2.38 -11.01
N PRO A 122 6.70 -3.08 -10.38
CA PRO A 122 7.31 -4.27 -10.98
C PRO A 122 6.35 -5.47 -11.11
N GLN A 123 5.24 -5.48 -10.38
CA GLN A 123 4.27 -6.57 -10.31
C GLN A 123 2.87 -6.13 -10.78
N ILE A 124 2.78 -5.01 -11.52
CA ILE A 124 1.51 -4.43 -11.96
C ILE A 124 0.72 -5.34 -12.88
N SER A 125 1.41 -6.16 -13.69
CA SER A 125 0.81 -7.17 -14.57
C SER A 125 0.12 -8.30 -13.81
N GLU A 126 0.42 -8.48 -12.52
CA GLU A 126 -0.21 -9.49 -11.65
C GLU A 126 -1.56 -9.00 -11.07
N LEU A 127 -1.90 -7.72 -11.24
CA LEU A 127 -3.20 -7.21 -10.84
C LEU A 127 -4.31 -7.79 -11.71
N ARG A 128 -5.46 -8.02 -11.07
CA ARG A 128 -6.68 -8.36 -11.82
C ARG A 128 -7.06 -7.21 -12.74
N THR A 129 -7.60 -7.53 -13.92
CA THR A 129 -8.04 -6.52 -14.90
C THR A 129 -8.96 -5.47 -14.28
N GLU A 130 -9.85 -5.86 -13.38
CA GLU A 130 -10.74 -4.93 -12.67
C GLU A 130 -9.98 -3.91 -11.81
N ASP A 131 -8.95 -4.37 -11.10
CA ASP A 131 -8.13 -3.52 -10.23
C ASP A 131 -7.26 -2.57 -11.08
N LEU A 132 -6.71 -3.06 -12.20
CA LEU A 132 -6.00 -2.26 -13.21
C LEU A 132 -6.86 -1.13 -13.78
N LEU A 133 -8.11 -1.42 -14.14
CA LEU A 133 -9.03 -0.42 -14.67
C LEU A 133 -9.44 0.64 -13.64
N ARG A 134 -9.37 0.29 -12.35
CA ARG A 134 -9.70 1.20 -11.24
C ARG A 134 -8.50 2.01 -10.75
N LEU A 135 -7.26 1.59 -11.02
CA LEU A 135 -6.04 2.29 -10.59
C LEU A 135 -6.06 3.81 -10.83
N PRO A 136 -6.45 4.33 -12.02
CA PRO A 136 -6.50 5.78 -12.26
C PRO A 136 -7.45 6.55 -11.34
N ARG A 137 -8.43 5.88 -10.74
CA ARG A 137 -9.37 6.48 -9.78
C ARG A 137 -8.86 6.45 -8.36
N VAL A 138 -7.87 5.62 -8.04
CA VAL A 138 -7.33 5.43 -6.70
C VAL A 138 -6.00 6.17 -6.53
N VAL A 139 -5.16 6.18 -7.57
CA VAL A 139 -3.88 6.88 -7.56
C VAL A 139 -4.10 8.37 -7.78
N THR A 140 -3.60 9.21 -6.88
CA THR A 140 -3.66 10.67 -7.03
C THR A 140 -2.46 11.22 -7.80
N THR A 141 -1.29 10.59 -7.67
CA THR A 141 -0.09 11.00 -8.39
C THR A 141 -0.22 10.77 -9.90
N ARG A 142 0.30 11.72 -10.67
CA ARG A 142 0.41 11.63 -12.13
C ARG A 142 1.82 11.27 -12.59
N ASP A 143 2.58 10.59 -11.72
CA ASP A 143 3.96 10.19 -11.99
C ASP A 143 4.08 9.44 -13.34
N PRO A 144 4.72 10.05 -14.36
CA PRO A 144 4.89 9.45 -15.67
C PRO A 144 5.64 8.12 -15.64
N GLU A 145 6.54 7.93 -14.68
CA GLU A 145 7.32 6.69 -14.56
C GLU A 145 6.46 5.50 -14.15
N PHE A 146 5.45 5.74 -13.32
CA PHE A 146 4.47 4.73 -12.93
C PHE A 146 3.46 4.46 -14.06
N TRP A 147 2.95 5.52 -14.71
CA TRP A 147 1.88 5.40 -15.71
C TRP A 147 2.34 4.96 -17.10
N GLY A 148 3.61 5.17 -17.46
CA GLY A 148 4.17 4.77 -18.76
C GLY A 148 3.95 3.28 -19.07
N PRO A 149 4.41 2.36 -18.20
CA PRO A 149 4.23 0.92 -18.41
C PRO A 149 2.76 0.46 -18.47
N ILE A 150 1.87 1.12 -17.74
CA ILE A 150 0.44 0.77 -17.69
C ILE A 150 -0.24 1.06 -19.03
N LYS A 151 0.17 2.14 -19.71
CA LYS A 151 -0.32 2.46 -21.05
C LYS A 151 0.07 1.38 -22.06
N GLU A 152 1.25 0.78 -21.93
CA GLU A 152 1.69 -0.30 -22.84
C GLU A 152 0.93 -1.61 -22.60
N VAL A 153 0.72 -2.00 -21.33
CA VAL A 153 -0.04 -3.21 -20.96
C VAL A 153 -1.50 -3.13 -21.42
N SER A 154 -2.15 -1.97 -21.24
CA SER A 154 -3.54 -1.77 -21.66
C SER A 154 -3.71 -1.67 -23.19
N PHE A 155 -2.64 -1.38 -23.94
CA PHE A 155 -2.62 -1.48 -25.40
C PHE A 155 -2.42 -2.92 -25.89
N HIS A 156 -1.53 -3.71 -25.28
CA HIS A 156 -1.30 -5.09 -25.70
C HIS A 156 -2.47 -6.04 -25.44
N GLU A 157 -3.23 -5.86 -24.35
CA GLU A 157 -4.47 -6.63 -24.12
C GLU A 157 -5.56 -6.34 -25.16
N LYS A 158 -5.63 -5.09 -25.66
CA LYS A 158 -6.57 -4.71 -26.73
C LYS A 158 -6.22 -5.38 -28.06
N ILE A 159 -4.93 -5.47 -28.39
CA ILE A 159 -4.46 -6.13 -29.63
C ILE A 159 -4.73 -7.65 -29.57
N ASN A 160 -4.50 -8.30 -28.43
CA ASN A 160 -4.78 -9.73 -28.26
C ASN A 160 -6.28 -10.07 -28.26
N LYS A 161 -7.14 -9.19 -27.72
CA LYS A 161 -8.61 -9.35 -27.85
C LYS A 161 -9.11 -9.06 -29.27
N GLY A 162 -8.46 -8.16 -30.01
CA GLY A 162 -8.75 -7.89 -31.42
C GLY A 162 -8.40 -9.09 -32.32
N ASN A 163 -7.24 -9.71 -32.11
CA ASN A 163 -6.80 -10.87 -32.89
C ASN A 163 -7.62 -12.13 -32.60
N ARG A 164 -8.13 -12.33 -31.37
CA ARG A 164 -9.04 -13.45 -31.06
C ARG A 164 -10.44 -13.32 -31.68
N LYS A 165 -10.88 -12.11 -32.06
CA LYS A 165 -12.15 -11.92 -32.77
C LYS A 165 -12.05 -12.15 -34.28
N LEU A 166 -10.86 -12.01 -34.85
CA LEU A 166 -10.63 -12.23 -36.29
C LEU A 166 -10.47 -13.71 -36.65
N THR A 167 -10.08 -14.58 -35.71
CA THR A 167 -9.96 -16.03 -35.97
C THR A 167 -11.27 -16.80 -35.83
N HIS A 168 -12.33 -16.19 -35.29
CA HIS A 168 -13.67 -16.80 -35.19
C HIS A 168 -14.68 -16.30 -36.23
N ALA A 169 -14.31 -15.32 -37.06
CA ALA A 169 -15.16 -14.82 -38.15
C ALA A 169 -14.82 -15.45 -39.52
N GLN A 170 -13.92 -16.43 -39.56
CA GLN A 170 -13.67 -17.28 -40.72
C GLN A 170 -14.11 -18.71 -40.39
N LYS A 171 -15.42 -18.96 -40.43
CA LYS A 171 -16.02 -20.28 -40.67
C LYS A 171 -17.46 -20.11 -41.12
#